data_AF-A0A2Z2HJ61-F1
#
_entry.id   AF-A0A2Z2HJ61-F1
#
_cell.length_a   1.000
_cell.length_b   1.000
_cell.length_c   1.000
_cell.angle_alpha   90.00
_cell.angle_beta   90.00
_cell.angle_gamma   90.00
#
_symmetry.space_group_name_H-M   'P 1'
#
loop_
_entity.id
_entity.type
_entity.pdbx_description
1 polymer ?
#
loop_
_entity_poly.entity_id
_entity_poly.type
_entity_poly.pdbx_seq_one_letter_code
_entity_poly.pdbx_strand_id
1 'polypeptide(L)'
;MSQKNHPTSDPAMQALLKRLSPSIANSFTTEQLIALASIVGARGGRVHAIDVRTTIKLPFVPFSFYLVFLMGKNRRALNATEQCIAVFSMFLFIALNVIFLTCLIVVILYLIKSALGIDLISGYSTGLWDWFTTQ
;
A
#
# COMPACT_ATOMS: atom_id res chain seq x y z
N MET A 1 29.61 18.14 -19.60
CA MET A 1 29.93 18.80 -18.31
C MET A 1 28.64 19.39 -17.76
N SER A 2 28.06 18.78 -16.72
CA SER A 2 26.82 19.29 -16.11
C SER A 2 27.15 20.59 -15.37
N GLN A 3 26.46 21.69 -15.71
CA GLN A 3 26.58 22.95 -14.97
C GLN A 3 26.22 22.68 -13.51
N LYS A 4 27.22 22.67 -12.62
CA LYS A 4 27.01 22.58 -11.18
C LYS A 4 26.43 23.92 -10.71
N ASN A 5 25.10 24.00 -10.68
CA ASN A 5 24.40 25.04 -9.96
C ASN A 5 24.95 25.12 -8.53
N HIS A 6 25.06 26.34 -7.98
CA HIS A 6 25.54 26.56 -6.63
C HIS A 6 24.77 25.66 -5.64
N PRO A 7 25.41 25.00 -4.66
CA PRO A 7 24.77 23.99 -3.79
C PRO A 7 23.54 24.52 -3.02
N THR A 8 23.42 25.83 -2.84
CA THR A 8 22.27 26.49 -2.22
C THR A 8 21.04 26.65 -3.13
N SER A 9 21.14 26.33 -4.43
CA SER A 9 20.02 26.40 -5.37
C SER A 9 19.09 25.18 -5.29
N ASP A 10 19.50 24.11 -4.61
CA ASP A 10 18.68 22.91 -4.39
C ASP A 10 17.58 23.19 -3.34
N PRO A 11 16.28 22.99 -3.66
CA PRO A 11 15.19 23.14 -2.69
C PRO A 11 15.37 22.33 -1.40
N ALA A 12 15.97 21.15 -1.48
CA ALA A 12 16.24 20.31 -0.31
C ALA A 12 17.32 20.94 0.59
N MET A 13 18.35 21.55 -0.01
CA MET A 13 19.38 22.29 0.72
C MET A 13 18.80 23.53 1.38
N GLN A 14 17.96 24.29 0.67
CA GLN A 14 17.32 25.49 1.23
C GLN A 14 16.40 25.14 2.41
N ALA A 15 15.62 24.06 2.30
CA ALA A 15 14.77 23.60 3.37
C ALA A 15 15.58 23.17 4.61
N LEU A 16 16.76 22.56 4.41
CA LEU A 16 17.67 22.20 5.49
C LEU A 16 18.26 23.44 6.17
N LEU A 17 18.83 24.37 5.39
CA LEU A 17 19.47 25.57 5.94
C LEU A 17 18.48 26.47 6.70
N LYS A 18 17.22 26.55 6.26
CA LYS A 18 16.15 27.28 6.95
C LYS A 18 15.80 26.74 8.35
N ARG A 19 16.18 25.50 8.67
CA ARG A 19 15.96 24.90 10.00
C ARG A 19 17.08 25.22 11.00
N LEU A 20 18.20 25.78 10.52
CA LEU A 20 19.33 26.18 11.35
C LEU A 20 19.19 27.65 11.75
N SER A 21 19.83 28.05 12.84
CA SER A 21 19.95 29.47 13.15
C SER A 21 20.75 30.18 12.05
N PRO A 22 20.45 31.46 11.74
CA PRO A 22 21.13 32.18 10.66
C PRO A 22 22.66 32.21 10.80
N SER A 23 23.18 32.30 12.03
CA SER A 23 24.61 32.29 12.29
C SER A 23 25.28 30.97 11.91
N ILE A 24 24.63 29.84 12.17
CA ILE A 24 25.14 28.51 11.84
C ILE A 24 24.98 28.25 10.33
N ALA A 25 23.84 28.59 9.75
CA ALA A 25 23.59 28.44 8.32
C ALA A 25 24.63 29.19 7.47
N ASN A 26 25.06 30.37 7.91
CA ASN A 26 26.06 31.19 7.21
C ASN A 26 27.51 30.77 7.51
N SER A 27 27.74 29.90 8.49
CA SER A 27 29.10 29.41 8.83
C SER A 27 29.59 28.28 7.92
N PHE A 28 28.72 27.69 7.09
CA PHE A 28 29.10 26.60 6.20
C PHE A 28 29.95 27.09 5.03
N THR A 29 31.05 26.39 4.76
CA THR A 29 31.86 26.63 3.57
C THR A 29 31.25 25.99 2.32
N THR A 30 31.66 26.43 1.14
CA THR A 30 31.20 25.89 -0.15
C THR A 30 31.46 24.38 -0.24
N GLU A 31 32.62 23.90 0.21
CA GLU A 31 32.98 22.47 0.22
C GLU A 31 32.04 21.67 1.13
N GLN A 32 31.72 22.21 2.31
CA GLN A 32 30.77 21.60 3.23
C GLN A 32 29.37 21.56 2.64
N LEU A 33 28.93 22.62 1.95
CA LEU A 33 27.64 22.65 1.25
C LEU A 33 27.59 21.66 0.09
N ILE A 34 28.67 21.48 -0.66
CA ILE A 34 28.76 20.48 -1.73
C ILE A 34 28.70 19.05 -1.16
N ALA A 35 29.45 18.78 -0.08
CA ALA A 35 29.42 17.50 0.61
C ALA A 35 28.03 17.22 1.22
N LEU A 36 27.38 18.23 1.76
CA LEU A 36 26.03 18.11 2.30
C LEU A 36 25.01 17.89 1.18
N ALA A 37 25.16 18.56 0.02
CA ALA A 37 24.27 18.40 -1.11
C ALA A 37 24.30 16.98 -1.69
N SER A 38 25.46 16.32 -1.71
CA SER A 38 25.55 14.92 -2.16
C SER A 38 24.80 13.95 -1.24
N ILE A 39 24.73 14.23 0.06
CA ILE A 39 24.03 13.41 1.07
C ILE A 39 22.54 13.76 1.12
N VAL A 40 22.19 15.04 1.06
CA VAL A 40 20.81 15.55 1.13
C VAL A 40 20.07 15.26 -0.16
N GLY A 41 20.71 15.47 -1.32
CA GLY A 41 20.18 15.12 -2.64
C GLY A 41 19.98 13.61 -2.81
N ALA A 42 20.81 12.78 -2.18
CA ALA A 42 20.61 11.32 -2.14
C ALA A 42 19.36 10.90 -1.33
N ARG A 43 18.84 11.77 -0.45
CA ARG A 43 17.54 11.58 0.22
C ARG A 43 16.37 12.11 -0.62
N GLY A 44 16.65 12.70 -1.79
CA GLY A 44 15.69 13.14 -2.79
C GLY A 44 14.97 11.95 -3.43
N GLY A 45 13.95 11.45 -2.74
CA GLY A 45 13.16 10.34 -3.24
C GLY A 45 12.06 9.85 -2.31
N ARG A 46 11.47 10.70 -1.46
CA ARG A 46 10.15 10.40 -0.89
C ARG A 46 9.09 10.67 -1.96
N VAL A 47 9.12 9.87 -3.02
CA VAL A 47 8.02 9.73 -3.97
C VAL A 47 7.00 8.83 -3.26
N HIS A 48 6.10 9.49 -2.54
CA HIS A 48 4.80 9.05 -2.04
C HIS A 48 4.63 7.54 -1.79
N ALA A 49 5.15 7.07 -0.65
CA ALA A 49 4.46 6.00 0.05
C ALA A 49 3.20 6.61 0.68
N ILE A 50 2.04 6.01 0.45
CA ILE A 50 0.80 6.41 1.10
C ILE A 50 1.04 6.36 2.60
N ASP A 51 0.86 7.49 3.28
CA ASP A 51 1.03 7.63 4.73
C ASP A 51 -0.25 8.27 5.28
N VAL A 52 -1.20 7.43 5.65
CA VAL A 52 -2.46 7.85 6.28
C VAL A 52 -2.34 7.58 7.76
N ARG A 53 -2.48 8.65 8.55
CA ARG A 53 -2.47 8.58 10.01
C ARG A 53 -3.79 9.12 10.48
N THR A 54 -4.54 8.30 11.19
CA THR A 54 -5.82 8.71 11.76
C THR A 54 -5.89 8.35 13.23
N THR A 55 -6.69 9.10 13.97
CA THR A 55 -6.99 8.83 15.37
C THR A 55 -8.49 8.69 15.51
N ILE A 56 -8.95 7.50 15.88
CA ILE A 56 -10.37 7.23 16.10
C ILE A 56 -10.63 7.28 17.60
N LYS A 57 -11.58 8.13 17.99
CA LYS A 57 -12.14 8.15 19.35
C LYS A 57 -13.52 7.51 19.30
N LEU A 58 -13.73 6.51 20.14
CA LEU A 58 -15.05 5.91 20.30
C LEU A 58 -15.77 6.61 21.48
N PRO A 59 -17.09 6.85 21.38
CA PRO A 59 -17.87 7.30 22.53
C PRO A 59 -17.69 6.34 23.70
N PHE A 60 -17.56 6.88 24.92
CA PHE A 60 -17.41 6.13 26.17
C PHE A 60 -16.11 5.33 26.35
N VAL A 61 -15.15 5.43 25.42
CA VAL A 61 -13.79 4.85 25.58
C VAL A 61 -12.82 5.97 25.99
N PRO A 62 -12.09 5.83 27.13
CA PRO A 62 -11.26 6.91 27.66
C PRO A 62 -9.95 7.12 26.89
N PHE A 63 -9.64 6.26 25.92
CA PHE A 63 -8.43 6.34 25.10
C PHE A 63 -8.77 6.37 23.60
N SER A 64 -7.80 6.81 22.80
CA SER A 64 -7.95 6.94 21.34
C SER A 64 -7.15 5.86 20.63
N PHE A 65 -7.69 5.37 19.51
CA PHE A 65 -6.99 4.43 18.64
C PHE A 65 -6.19 5.21 17.61
N TYR A 66 -4.87 5.10 17.66
CA TYR A 66 -3.97 5.68 16.67
C TYR A 66 -3.67 4.65 15.59
N LEU A 67 -4.20 4.89 14.39
CA LEU A 67 -4.07 4.01 13.23
C LEU A 67 -3.11 4.63 12.23
N VAL A 68 -2.17 3.81 11.76
CA VAL A 68 -1.20 4.21 10.74
C VAL A 68 -1.28 3.21 9.60
N PHE A 69 -1.59 3.72 8.42
CA PHE A 69 -1.57 2.95 7.18
C PHE A 69 -0.44 3.47 6.30
N LEU A 70 0.57 2.61 6.11
CA LEU A 70 1.71 2.86 5.23
C LEU A 70 1.63 1.90 4.04
N MET A 71 1.64 2.41 2.83
CA MET A 71 1.75 1.58 1.62
C MET A 71 2.81 2.14 0.68
N GLY A 72 3.74 1.29 0.27
CA GLY A 72 4.82 1.66 -0.63
C GLY A 72 5.74 0.49 -0.95
N LYS A 73 6.64 0.68 -1.92
CA LYS A 73 7.63 -0.33 -2.30
C LYS A 73 8.60 -0.56 -1.14
N ASN A 74 8.65 -1.79 -0.61
CA ASN A 74 9.71 -2.18 0.30
C ASN A 74 11.05 -2.19 -0.45
N ARG A 75 12.01 -1.39 0.00
CA ARG A 75 13.37 -1.30 -0.58
C ARG A 75 14.43 -1.99 0.27
N ARG A 76 14.03 -2.56 1.41
CA ARG A 76 14.93 -3.31 2.29
C ARG A 76 15.18 -4.69 1.71
N ALA A 77 16.36 -5.23 1.97
CA ALA A 77 16.57 -6.67 1.84
C ALA A 77 15.70 -7.37 2.90
N LEU A 78 14.90 -8.34 2.45
CA LEU A 78 14.06 -9.15 3.34
C LEU A 78 14.93 -10.21 4.02
N ASN A 79 14.65 -10.50 5.28
CA ASN A 79 15.21 -11.67 5.93
C ASN A 79 14.57 -12.95 5.36
N ALA A 80 15.22 -14.12 5.49
CA ALA A 80 14.73 -15.38 4.95
C ALA A 80 13.32 -15.74 5.50
N THR A 81 13.06 -15.42 6.76
CA THR A 81 11.74 -15.61 7.40
C THR A 81 10.68 -14.69 6.81
N GLU A 82 10.99 -13.40 6.63
CA GLU A 82 10.09 -12.42 6.03
C GLU A 82 9.75 -12.78 4.58
N GLN A 83 10.75 -13.28 3.84
CA GLN A 83 10.55 -13.77 2.47
C GLN A 83 9.64 -15.00 2.44
N CYS A 84 9.83 -15.96 3.35
CA CYS A 84 8.98 -17.15 3.47
C CYS A 84 7.52 -16.75 3.78
N ILE A 85 7.32 -15.87 4.77
CA ILE A 85 5.99 -15.36 5.14
C ILE A 85 5.35 -14.62 3.96
N ALA A 86 6.11 -13.77 3.26
CA ALA A 86 5.60 -13.03 2.10
C ALA A 86 5.14 -13.99 1.00
N VAL A 87 5.96 -14.98 0.65
CA VAL A 87 5.62 -15.99 -0.35
C VAL A 87 4.41 -16.81 0.07
N PHE A 88 4.38 -17.31 1.32
CA PHE A 88 3.25 -18.05 1.86
C PHE A 88 1.95 -17.23 1.84
N SER A 89 2.01 -15.97 2.29
CA SER A 89 0.85 -15.07 2.29
C SER A 89 0.34 -14.79 0.87
N MET A 90 1.23 -14.65 -0.11
CA MET A 90 0.88 -14.48 -1.51
C MET A 90 0.18 -15.72 -2.06
N PHE A 91 0.72 -16.92 -1.80
CA PHE A 91 0.10 -18.17 -2.21
C PHE A 91 -1.27 -18.35 -1.58
N LEU A 92 -1.41 -18.08 -0.28
CA LEU A 92 -2.69 -18.15 0.43
C LEU A 92 -3.71 -17.19 -0.20
N PHE A 93 -3.30 -15.95 -0.48
CA PHE A 93 -4.17 -14.97 -1.12
C PHE A 93 -4.62 -15.43 -2.51
N ILE A 94 -3.71 -15.92 -3.36
CA ILE A 94 -4.05 -16.45 -4.68
C ILE A 94 -5.01 -17.64 -4.55
N ALA A 95 -4.73 -18.60 -3.66
CA ALA A 95 -5.56 -19.79 -3.48
C ALA A 95 -6.99 -19.42 -3.05
N LEU A 96 -7.14 -18.50 -2.09
CA LEU A 96 -8.45 -18.03 -1.66
C LEU A 96 -9.22 -17.33 -2.78
N ASN A 97 -8.52 -16.51 -3.58
CA ASN A 97 -9.15 -15.84 -4.73
C ASN A 97 -9.60 -16.84 -5.80
N VAL A 98 -8.78 -17.86 -6.10
CA VAL A 98 -9.16 -18.91 -7.06
C VAL A 98 -10.37 -19.68 -6.57
N ILE A 99 -10.40 -20.11 -5.31
CA ILE A 99 -11.55 -20.81 -4.71
C ILE A 99 -12.80 -19.93 -4.80
N PHE A 100 -12.69 -18.66 -4.42
CA PHE A 100 -13.80 -17.72 -4.48
C PHE A 100 -14.35 -17.56 -5.91
N LEU A 101 -13.48 -17.36 -6.89
CA LEU A 101 -13.87 -17.24 -8.30
C LEU A 101 -14.48 -18.54 -8.83
N THR A 102 -13.93 -19.70 -8.47
CA THR A 102 -14.50 -21.00 -8.85
C THR A 102 -15.90 -21.17 -8.26
N CYS A 103 -16.11 -20.86 -6.98
CA CYS A 103 -17.43 -20.89 -6.36
C CYS A 103 -18.41 -19.94 -7.07
N LEU A 104 -17.98 -18.72 -7.39
CA LEU A 104 -18.80 -17.75 -8.11
C LEU A 104 -19.22 -18.29 -9.50
N ILE A 105 -18.29 -18.86 -10.25
CA ILE A 105 -18.57 -19.47 -11.55
C ILE A 105 -19.57 -20.62 -11.42
N VAL A 106 -19.39 -21.50 -10.43
CA VAL A 106 -20.31 -22.63 -10.18
C VAL A 106 -21.72 -22.12 -9.86
N VAL A 107 -21.84 -21.08 -9.05
CA VAL A 107 -23.13 -20.46 -8.73
C VAL A 107 -23.78 -19.87 -9.99
N ILE A 108 -23.03 -19.14 -10.81
CA ILE A 108 -23.55 -18.57 -12.07
C ILE A 108 -24.01 -19.66 -13.03
N LEU A 109 -23.20 -20.71 -13.22
CA LEU A 109 -23.55 -21.84 -14.08
C LEU A 109 -24.80 -22.56 -13.57
N TYR A 110 -24.93 -22.73 -12.25
CA TYR A 110 -26.14 -23.27 -11.62
C TYR A 110 -27.37 -22.42 -11.93
N LEU A 111 -27.28 -21.09 -11.79
CA LEU A 111 -28.40 -20.19 -12.08
C LEU A 111 -28.79 -20.23 -13.56
N ILE A 112 -27.82 -20.24 -14.49
CA ILE A 112 -28.10 -20.38 -15.93
C ILE A 112 -28.78 -21.71 -16.22
N LYS A 113 -28.26 -22.82 -15.68
CA LYS A 113 -28.88 -24.15 -15.81
C LYS A 113 -30.33 -24.13 -15.32
N SER A 114 -30.58 -23.51 -14.18
CA SER A 114 -31.91 -23.45 -13.57
C SER A 114 -32.87 -22.57 -14.38
N ALA A 115 -32.39 -21.45 -14.92
CA ALA A 115 -33.15 -20.58 -15.82
C ALA A 115 -33.56 -21.28 -17.12
N LEU A 116 -32.71 -22.18 -17.64
CA LEU A 116 -32.99 -22.99 -18.82
C LEU A 116 -33.91 -24.18 -18.54
N GLY A 117 -34.30 -24.42 -17.28
CA GLY A 117 -35.15 -25.55 -16.89
C GLY A 117 -34.50 -26.92 -17.07
N ILE A 118 -33.18 -26.98 -17.24
CA ILE A 118 -32.44 -28.24 -17.38
C ILE A 118 -32.42 -28.91 -16.01
N ASP A 119 -32.80 -30.19 -15.91
CA ASP A 119 -32.64 -30.97 -14.69
C ASP A 119 -31.46 -31.95 -14.82
N LEU A 120 -30.50 -31.85 -13.90
CA LEU A 120 -29.29 -32.70 -13.86
C LEU A 120 -29.43 -33.82 -12.83
N ILE A 121 -30.23 -33.59 -11.78
CA ILE A 121 -30.44 -34.53 -10.67
C ILE A 121 -31.95 -34.56 -10.41
N SER A 122 -32.59 -35.62 -10.90
CA SER A 122 -34.03 -35.80 -10.79
C SER A 122 -34.52 -35.63 -9.35
N GLY A 123 -35.35 -34.62 -9.10
CA GLY A 123 -35.96 -34.37 -7.80
C GLY A 123 -35.11 -33.61 -6.78
N TYR A 124 -33.94 -33.08 -7.18
CA TYR A 124 -33.12 -32.25 -6.31
C TYR A 124 -32.75 -30.91 -6.96
N SER A 125 -33.10 -29.82 -6.29
CA SER A 125 -32.64 -28.46 -6.60
C SER A 125 -32.06 -27.83 -5.35
N THR A 126 -30.99 -27.04 -5.50
CA THR A 126 -30.38 -26.31 -4.36
C THR A 126 -31.25 -25.14 -3.88
N GLY A 127 -32.33 -24.79 -4.60
CA GLY A 127 -33.29 -23.75 -4.23
C GLY A 127 -32.79 -22.31 -4.41
N LEU A 128 -31.55 -22.10 -4.86
CA LEU A 128 -30.97 -20.77 -5.07
C LEU A 128 -31.69 -19.99 -6.18
N TRP A 129 -32.16 -20.68 -7.22
CA TRP A 129 -32.93 -20.06 -8.31
C TRP A 129 -34.31 -19.61 -7.86
N ASP A 130 -34.98 -20.42 -7.04
CA ASP A 130 -36.31 -20.08 -6.51
C ASP A 130 -36.21 -18.87 -5.59
N TRP A 131 -35.17 -18.79 -4.75
CA TRP A 131 -34.89 -17.60 -3.93
C TRP A 131 -34.63 -16.34 -4.79
N PHE A 132 -33.90 -16.48 -5.90
CA PHE A 132 -33.62 -15.37 -6.81
C PHE A 132 -34.87 -14.88 -7.56
N THR A 133 -35.79 -15.78 -7.90
CA THR A 133 -37.01 -15.47 -8.68
C THR A 133 -38.23 -15.14 -7.82
N THR A 134 -38.22 -15.48 -6.53
CA THR A 134 -39.30 -15.15 -5.58
C THR A 134 -39.21 -13.71 -5.06
N GLN A 135 -38.12 -12.99 -5.36
CA GLN A 135 -37.96 -11.56 -5.06
C GLN A 135 -38.59 -10.64 -6.11
#